data_AF-A0A2S1WBP6-F1
#
_entry.id   AF-A0A2S1WBP6-F1
#
_cell.length_a   1.000
_cell.length_b   1.000
_cell.length_c   1.000
_cell.angle_alpha   90.00
_cell.angle_beta   90.00
_cell.angle_gamma   90.00
#
_symmetry.space_group_name_H-M   'P 1'
#
loop_
_entity.id
_entity.type
_entity.pdbx_description
1 polymer ?
#
loop_
_entity_poly.entity_id
_entity_poly.type
_entity_poly.pdbx_seq_one_letter_code
_entity_poly.pdbx_strand_id
1 'polypeptide(L)'
;MKNLFDLVNTYGFHLDESAPTVVKLSLYFLILSLMVLFNVINIGIYLLTIYIVSHEKFLSKIPAKYIYVHKFLIFYKSIRIKFIIIEFIFLLICLGIMITMSYSLVSFFIHYK
;
A
#
# COMPACT_ATOMS: atom_id res chain seq x y z
N MET A 1 -4.28 22.98 -2.26
CA MET A 1 -3.80 21.59 -2.14
C MET A 1 -2.61 21.61 -1.20
N LYS A 2 -2.62 20.86 -0.09
CA LYS A 2 -1.46 20.81 0.82
C LYS A 2 -0.33 20.05 0.13
N ASN A 3 0.86 20.63 0.08
CA ASN A 3 2.00 19.92 -0.48
C ASN A 3 2.36 18.74 0.41
N LEU A 4 2.98 17.72 -0.18
CA LEU A 4 3.36 16.51 0.53
C LEU A 4 4.31 16.83 1.71
N PHE A 5 5.15 17.86 1.55
CA PHE A 5 5.97 18.46 2.61
C PHE A 5 5.14 19.08 3.75
N ASP A 6 4.05 19.79 3.46
CA ASP A 6 3.18 20.37 4.50
C ASP A 6 2.52 19.28 5.35
N LEU A 7 2.11 18.19 4.72
CA LEU A 7 1.52 17.04 5.40
C LEU A 7 2.54 16.40 6.35
N VAL A 8 3.76 16.20 5.88
CA VAL A 8 4.85 15.61 6.69
C VAL A 8 5.29 16.55 7.82
N ASN A 9 5.34 17.88 7.58
CA ASN A 9 5.54 18.90 8.61
C ASN A 9 4.45 18.87 9.68
N THR A 10 3.20 18.57 9.29
CA THR A 10 2.08 18.42 10.24
C THR A 10 2.26 17.20 11.17
N TYR A 11 2.99 16.18 10.72
CA TYR A 11 3.32 14.99 11.53
C TYR A 11 4.62 15.15 12.36
N GLY A 12 5.18 16.37 12.44
CA GLY A 12 6.34 16.68 13.30
C GLY A 12 7.71 16.50 12.65
N PHE A 13 7.76 16.13 11.37
CA PHE A 13 9.02 16.07 10.61
C PHE A 13 9.25 17.43 9.97
N HIS A 14 10.00 18.32 10.63
CA HIS A 14 10.36 19.63 10.08
C HIS A 14 11.29 19.48 8.87
N LEU A 15 10.69 19.40 7.69
CA LEU A 15 11.37 19.37 6.39
C LEU A 15 11.28 20.73 5.75
N ASP A 16 12.45 21.33 5.64
CA ASP A 16 12.68 22.52 4.84
C ASP A 16 13.11 22.12 3.42
N GLU A 17 12.88 22.99 2.43
CA GLU A 17 13.33 22.75 1.04
C GLU A 17 14.86 22.68 0.94
N SER A 18 15.57 23.21 1.92
CA SER A 18 17.02 23.10 2.08
C SER A 18 17.50 21.72 2.57
N ALA A 19 16.58 20.81 2.94
CA ALA A 19 16.93 19.52 3.51
C ALA A 19 17.82 18.70 2.55
N PRO A 20 18.83 17.97 3.07
CA PRO A 20 19.72 17.16 2.26
C PRO A 20 18.94 16.20 1.35
N THR A 21 19.40 16.02 0.11
CA THR A 21 18.76 15.15 -0.89
C THR A 21 18.48 13.74 -0.35
N VAL A 22 19.38 13.23 0.51
CA VAL A 22 19.24 11.94 1.18
C VAL A 22 17.98 11.88 2.06
N VAL A 23 17.68 12.96 2.79
CA VAL A 23 16.50 13.04 3.66
C VAL A 23 15.22 13.04 2.83
N LYS A 24 15.15 13.87 1.78
CA LYS A 24 14.00 13.89 0.86
C LYS A 24 13.75 12.54 0.21
N LEU A 25 14.82 11.86 -0.21
CA LEU A 25 14.72 10.54 -0.81
C LEU A 25 14.28 9.48 0.20
N SER A 26 14.75 9.53 1.44
CA SER A 26 14.30 8.62 2.51
C SER A 26 12.80 8.75 2.80
N LEU A 27 12.23 9.95 2.68
CA LEU A 27 10.78 10.18 2.81
C LEU A 27 9.98 9.59 1.66
N TYR A 28 10.45 9.73 0.42
CA TYR A 28 9.80 9.06 -0.72
C TYR A 28 9.79 7.54 -0.53
N PHE A 29 10.90 6.96 -0.05
CA PHE A 29 10.95 5.54 0.31
C PHE A 29 9.99 5.18 1.43
N LEU A 30 9.89 6.01 2.47
CA LEU A 30 8.94 5.79 3.56
C LEU A 30 7.50 5.75 3.04
N ILE A 31 7.10 6.72 2.22
CA ILE A 31 5.74 6.78 1.67
C ILE A 31 5.46 5.57 0.77
N LEU A 32 6.37 5.25 -0.15
CA LEU A 32 6.22 4.08 -1.02
C LEU A 32 6.15 2.78 -0.21
N SER A 33 6.94 2.66 0.87
CA SER A 33 6.89 1.50 1.77
C SER A 33 5.56 1.38 2.51
N LEU A 34 4.98 2.50 2.95
CA LEU A 34 3.66 2.52 3.59
C LEU A 34 2.56 2.13 2.59
N MET A 35 2.65 2.58 1.34
CA MET A 35 1.73 2.18 0.27
C MET A 35 1.84 0.69 -0.05
N VAL A 36 3.07 0.15 -0.12
CA VAL A 36 3.32 -1.28 -0.29
C VAL A 36 2.75 -2.08 0.88
N LEU A 37 2.97 -1.64 2.12
CA LEU A 37 2.42 -2.29 3.31
C LEU A 37 0.88 -2.31 3.30
N PHE A 38 0.26 -1.19 2.95
CA PHE A 38 -1.20 -1.09 2.82
C PHE A 38 -1.74 -2.08 1.78
N ASN A 39 -1.06 -2.19 0.65
CA ASN A 39 -1.41 -3.11 -0.43
C ASN A 39 -1.29 -4.58 0.03
N VAL A 40 -0.20 -4.94 0.72
CA VAL A 40 -0.03 -6.29 1.31
C VAL A 40 -1.14 -6.60 2.32
N ILE A 41 -1.53 -5.64 3.16
CA ILE A 41 -2.64 -5.81 4.10
C ILE A 41 -3.96 -6.05 3.35
N ASN A 42 -4.25 -5.28 2.30
CA ASN A 42 -5.45 -5.48 1.47
C ASN A 42 -5.49 -6.85 0.82
N ILE A 43 -4.36 -7.31 0.27
CA ILE A 43 -4.23 -8.68 -0.27
C ILE A 43 -4.47 -9.72 0.83
N GLY A 44 -3.94 -9.51 2.04
CA GLY A 44 -4.17 -10.40 3.18
C GLY A 44 -5.65 -10.49 3.60
N ILE A 45 -6.31 -9.34 3.78
CA ILE A 45 -7.76 -9.26 4.08
C ILE A 45 -8.58 -9.94 2.99
N TYR A 46 -8.15 -9.76 1.74
CA TYR A 46 -8.80 -10.38 0.59
C TYR A 46 -8.68 -11.91 0.62
N LEU A 47 -7.49 -12.46 0.84
CA LEU A 47 -7.28 -13.91 0.95
C LEU A 47 -8.08 -14.51 2.12
N LEU A 48 -8.12 -13.79 3.24
CA LEU A 48 -8.92 -14.16 4.41
C LEU A 48 -10.43 -14.18 4.07
N THR A 49 -10.91 -13.21 3.30
CA THR A 49 -12.29 -13.14 2.83
C THR A 49 -12.64 -14.33 1.94
N ILE A 50 -11.76 -14.71 1.01
CA ILE A 50 -11.95 -15.93 0.21
C ILE A 50 -12.04 -17.16 1.11
N TYR A 51 -11.11 -17.30 2.05
CA TYR A 51 -11.07 -18.45 2.95
C TYR A 51 -12.38 -18.60 3.74
N ILE A 52 -12.91 -17.50 4.26
CA ILE A 52 -14.20 -17.47 4.98
C ILE A 52 -15.36 -17.84 4.04
N VAL A 53 -15.38 -17.29 2.82
CA VAL A 53 -16.46 -17.53 1.86
C VAL A 53 -16.47 -18.97 1.34
N SER A 54 -15.30 -19.58 1.17
CA SER A 54 -15.14 -20.95 0.68
C SER A 54 -15.50 -22.03 1.71
N HIS A 55 -15.58 -21.69 3.00
CA HIS A 55 -15.92 -22.64 4.05
C HIS A 55 -17.28 -22.30 4.67
N GLU A 56 -18.34 -22.98 4.22
CA GLU A 56 -19.72 -22.72 4.65
C GLU A 56 -19.93 -22.73 6.18
N LYS A 57 -19.12 -23.52 6.91
CA LYS A 57 -19.10 -23.55 8.39
C LYS A 57 -18.75 -22.21 9.03
N PHE A 58 -17.99 -21.35 8.37
CA PHE A 58 -17.67 -20.01 8.88
C PHE A 58 -18.76 -19.01 8.53
N LEU A 59 -19.32 -19.11 7.32
CA LEU A 59 -20.45 -18.29 6.89
C LEU A 59 -21.70 -18.50 7.75
N SER A 60 -22.00 -19.74 8.13
CA SER A 60 -23.16 -20.07 8.97
C SER A 60 -23.00 -19.68 10.44
N LYS A 61 -21.76 -19.40 10.89
CA LYS A 61 -21.48 -18.88 12.24
C LYS A 61 -21.57 -17.36 12.33
N ILE A 62 -21.63 -16.65 11.21
CA ILE A 62 -21.81 -15.19 11.22
C ILE A 62 -23.27 -14.90 11.57
N PRO A 63 -23.56 -14.16 12.66
CA PRO A 63 -24.93 -13.87 13.04
C PRO A 63 -25.63 -13.06 11.93
N ALA A 64 -26.82 -13.48 11.53
CA ALA A 64 -27.60 -12.85 10.45
C ALA A 64 -27.91 -11.35 10.67
N LYS A 65 -27.75 -10.86 11.91
CA LYS A 65 -27.87 -9.44 12.27
C LYS A 65 -26.79 -8.56 11.61
N TYR A 66 -25.64 -9.14 11.20
CA TYR A 66 -24.55 -8.41 10.55
C TYR A 66 -24.74 -8.32 9.03
N ILE A 67 -25.81 -7.63 8.61
CA ILE A 67 -26.18 -7.43 7.19
C ILE A 67 -25.02 -6.81 6.40
N TYR A 68 -24.27 -5.89 7.00
CA TYR A 68 -23.12 -5.24 6.35
C TYR A 68 -21.98 -6.20 6.03
N VAL A 69 -21.70 -7.16 6.93
CA VAL A 69 -20.64 -8.16 6.73
C VAL A 69 -21.01 -9.08 5.56
N HIS A 70 -22.25 -9.54 5.49
CA HIS A 70 -22.72 -10.35 4.35
C HIS A 70 -22.66 -9.59 3.02
N LYS A 71 -23.11 -8.33 2.97
CA LYS A 71 -23.01 -7.51 1.76
C LYS A 71 -21.56 -7.30 1.33
N PHE A 72 -20.66 -7.06 2.29
CA PHE A 72 -19.23 -6.89 2.04
C PHE A 72 -18.61 -8.17 1.45
N LEU A 73 -18.88 -9.34 2.03
CA LEU A 73 -18.38 -10.64 1.52
C LEU A 73 -18.86 -10.93 0.09
N ILE A 74 -20.13 -10.63 -0.22
CA ILE A 74 -20.69 -10.82 -1.57
C ILE A 74 -20.07 -9.85 -2.58
N PHE A 75 -19.90 -8.58 -2.19
CA PHE A 75 -19.25 -7.58 -3.02
C PHE A 75 -17.83 -8.01 -3.39
N TYR A 76 -17.03 -8.41 -2.40
CA TYR A 76 -15.67 -8.91 -2.60
C TYR A 76 -15.60 -10.16 -3.49
N LYS A 77 -16.59 -11.06 -3.40
CA LYS A 77 -16.69 -12.23 -4.29
C LYS A 77 -16.85 -11.84 -5.77
N SER A 78 -17.55 -10.74 -6.06
CA SER A 78 -17.83 -10.28 -7.42
C SER A 78 -16.63 -9.56 -8.06
N ILE A 79 -16.00 -8.63 -7.33
CA ILE A 79 -14.89 -7.82 -7.86
C ILE A 79 -13.52 -8.53 -7.75
N ARG A 80 -13.54 -9.81 -7.36
CA ARG A 80 -12.40 -10.51 -6.76
C ARG A 80 -11.13 -10.47 -7.60
N ILE A 81 -11.23 -10.78 -8.89
CA ILE A 81 -10.06 -10.90 -9.79
C ILE A 81 -9.57 -9.50 -10.16
N LYS A 82 -10.50 -8.58 -10.43
CA LYS A 82 -10.18 -7.20 -10.81
C LYS A 82 -9.44 -6.47 -9.68
N PHE A 83 -9.86 -6.68 -8.43
CA PHE A 83 -9.22 -6.08 -7.26
C PHE A 83 -7.78 -6.56 -7.08
N ILE A 84 -7.53 -7.87 -7.11
CA ILE A 84 -6.15 -8.41 -7.01
C ILE A 84 -5.27 -7.86 -8.12
N ILE A 85 -5.76 -7.84 -9.36
CA ILE A 85 -4.97 -7.36 -10.50
C ILE A 85 -4.57 -5.90 -10.29
N ILE A 86 -5.49 -5.05 -9.85
CA ILE A 86 -5.20 -3.63 -9.58
C ILE A 86 -4.17 -3.49 -8.45
N GLU A 87 -4.37 -4.20 -7.33
CA GLU A 87 -3.42 -4.18 -6.21
C GLU A 87 -2.03 -4.68 -6.64
N PHE A 88 -1.96 -5.74 -7.44
CA PHE A 88 -0.69 -6.27 -7.93
C PHE A 88 0.02 -5.30 -8.88
N ILE A 89 -0.72 -4.64 -9.79
CA ILE A 89 -0.16 -3.58 -10.65
C ILE A 89 0.37 -2.43 -9.79
N PHE A 90 -0.40 -2.01 -8.79
CA PHE A 90 0.00 -0.93 -7.88
C PHE A 90 1.25 -1.29 -7.08
N LEU A 91 1.36 -2.54 -6.63
CA LEU A 91 2.53 -3.08 -5.93
C LEU A 91 3.77 -3.04 -6.84
N LEU A 92 3.63 -3.50 -8.09
CA LEU A 92 4.73 -3.49 -9.07
C LEU A 92 5.20 -2.08 -9.38
N ILE A 93 4.28 -1.11 -9.51
CA ILE A 93 4.63 0.29 -9.71
C ILE A 93 5.43 0.83 -8.53
N CYS A 94 4.97 0.60 -7.28
CA CYS A 94 5.67 1.07 -6.09
C CYS A 94 7.08 0.48 -6.00
N LEU A 95 7.21 -0.84 -6.21
CA LEU A 95 8.50 -1.52 -6.19
C LEU A 95 9.41 -1.04 -7.33
N GLY A 96 8.88 -0.86 -8.54
CA GLY A 96 9.63 -0.34 -9.68
C GLY A 96 10.20 1.06 -9.43
N ILE A 97 9.41 1.96 -8.82
CA ILE A 97 9.87 3.29 -8.44
C ILE A 97 10.97 3.20 -7.39
N MET A 98 10.80 2.38 -6.35
CA MET A 98 11.82 2.18 -5.32
C MET A 98 13.13 1.65 -5.92
N ILE A 99 13.07 0.63 -6.78
CA ILE A 99 14.26 0.07 -7.46
C ILE A 99 14.95 1.14 -8.31
N THR A 100 14.18 1.92 -9.08
CA THR A 100 14.74 2.96 -9.96
C THR A 100 15.42 4.07 -9.15
N MET A 101 14.83 4.50 -8.05
CA MET A 101 15.43 5.48 -7.14
C MET A 101 16.70 4.93 -6.47
N SER A 102 16.69 3.67 -6.02
CA SER A 102 17.88 3.00 -5.48
C SER A 102 19.01 2.91 -6.50
N TYR A 103 18.69 2.53 -7.76
CA TYR A 103 19.67 2.48 -8.84
C TYR A 103 20.27 3.87 -9.12
N SER A 104 19.43 4.90 -9.19
CA SER A 104 19.89 6.29 -9.41
C SER A 104 20.85 6.74 -8.32
N LEU A 105 20.57 6.45 -7.05
CA LEU A 105 21.49 6.74 -5.95
C LEU A 105 22.82 6.02 -6.10
N VAL A 106 22.79 4.70 -6.30
CA VAL A 106 24.00 3.88 -6.40
C VAL A 106 24.86 4.33 -7.58
N SER A 107 24.25 4.58 -8.74
CA SER A 107 24.98 5.09 -9.91
C SER A 107 25.61 6.46 -9.66
N PHE A 108 24.93 7.37 -8.95
CA PHE A 108 25.48 8.66 -8.55
C PHE A 108 26.72 8.49 -7.66
N PHE A 109 26.66 7.65 -6.63
CA PHE A 109 27.79 7.40 -5.73
C PHE A 109 28.97 6.67 -6.39
N ILE A 110 28.73 5.87 -7.44
CA ILE A 110 29.78 5.16 -8.17
C ILE A 110 30.44 6.07 -9.21
N HIS A 111 29.67 6.89 -9.94
CA HIS A 111 30.19 7.69 -11.05
C HIS A 111 30.66 9.10 -10.67
N TYR A 112 30.15 9.68 -9.58
CA TYR A 112 30.51 11.02 -9.12
C TYR A 112 31.41 11.01 -7.87
N LYS A 113 32.20 9.94 -7.69
CA LYS A 113 33.26 9.89 -6.70
C LYS A 113 34.56 10.48 -7.25
#